data_AF-A0A4Q0T0D7-F1
#
_entry.id   AF-A0A4Q0T0D7-F1
#
_cell.length_a   1.000
_cell.length_b   1.000
_cell.length_c   1.000
_cell.angle_alpha   90.00
_cell.angle_beta   90.00
_cell.angle_gamma   90.00
#
_symmetry.space_group_name_H-M   'P 1'
#
loop_
_entity.id
_entity.type
_entity.pdbx_description
1 polymer ?
#
loop_
_entity_poly.entity_id
_entity_poly.type
_entity_poly.pdbx_seq_one_letter_code
_entity_poly.pdbx_strand_id
1 'polypeptide(L)'
;MSEANDGSAPCSCGSGVEYRRCHGTIVDPVRSPGNLPLNATEFKAGLAGFPGQLQQLHVVNQFPNDDPRSSVPSGGAPGMYEVVFVLKRPGFPLVGERQVSFSSGLSGDSHLAICPPAYTPPGSEDVDRIVLQSIGDDGPFEFIGTANESGFLGKLTSRPIRARDRFHAEEIAFRALAPSLSEFSLQLDIPLEIAQIETKDLSTESCHVTITVPFFDVPMIVAPLSRTEPDFRGIASLYREALNSNSPVYQFLCLFKIIEALRARRKKLQRAAKAANLNHSASLSEVFPTAYHDIRTWLDKLFYVRPEWSLPALDSAVPLEVRGRLFDEVIGELLNPIRVNIAHALFEDTGRELAISYDELPDTRKIARLVPMIKCIARRMMKTDFGDAFLAHIPD
;
A
#
# COMPACT_ATOMS: atom_id res chain seq x y z
N MET A 1 15.42 -32.75 14.67
CA MET A 1 16.06 -32.31 13.43
C MET A 1 15.15 -31.27 12.81
N SER A 2 15.54 -30.00 12.86
CA SER A 2 14.78 -28.90 12.30
C SER A 2 14.79 -29.03 10.78
N GLU A 3 13.64 -29.29 10.17
CA GLU A 3 13.43 -28.86 8.78
C GLU A 3 13.53 -27.33 8.81
N ALA A 4 14.73 -26.84 8.52
CA ALA A 4 14.92 -25.45 8.13
C ALA A 4 13.94 -25.22 6.98
N ASN A 5 12.94 -24.37 7.22
CA ASN A 5 11.95 -23.95 6.25
C ASN A 5 12.68 -23.66 4.93
N ASP A 6 12.54 -24.57 3.95
CA ASP A 6 13.30 -24.51 2.71
C ASP A 6 12.98 -23.15 2.08
N GLY A 7 14.02 -22.36 1.83
CA GLY A 7 13.90 -20.94 1.50
C GLY A 7 13.10 -20.63 0.24
N SER A 8 12.79 -21.68 -0.51
CA SER A 8 12.07 -21.78 -1.77
C SER A 8 10.54 -21.89 -1.59
N ALA A 9 10.03 -22.16 -0.39
CA ALA A 9 8.59 -22.30 -0.17
C ALA A 9 7.86 -20.97 -0.48
N PRO A 10 6.68 -20.99 -1.14
CA PRO A 10 5.88 -19.78 -1.33
C PRO A 10 5.56 -19.14 0.01
N CYS A 11 5.67 -17.82 0.06
CA CYS A 11 5.38 -17.07 1.26
C CYS A 11 3.94 -17.29 1.72
N SER A 12 3.77 -17.60 3.01
CA SER A 12 2.47 -17.73 3.68
C SER A 12 1.65 -16.43 3.75
N CYS A 13 2.15 -15.35 3.16
CA CYS A 13 1.54 -14.04 3.12
C CYS A 13 0.67 -13.76 1.89
N GLY A 14 0.50 -14.77 1.02
CA GLY A 14 -0.26 -14.60 -0.23
C GLY A 14 0.41 -13.64 -1.23
N SER A 15 1.71 -13.36 -1.08
CA SER A 15 2.46 -12.57 -2.06
C SER A 15 2.77 -13.36 -3.34
N GLY A 16 2.69 -14.70 -3.29
CA GLY A 16 3.10 -15.58 -4.39
C GLY A 16 4.63 -15.67 -4.58
N VAL A 17 5.42 -14.98 -3.76
CA VAL A 17 6.89 -14.96 -3.81
C VAL A 17 7.46 -15.92 -2.75
N GLU A 18 8.65 -16.49 -2.98
CA GLU A 18 9.37 -17.31 -1.99
C GLU A 18 9.47 -16.63 -0.61
N TYR A 19 9.34 -17.41 0.47
CA TYR A 19 9.35 -16.92 1.85
C TYR A 19 10.54 -16.00 2.10
N ARG A 20 11.77 -16.39 1.72
CA ARG A 20 12.98 -15.55 1.89
C ARG A 20 12.94 -14.18 1.22
N ARG A 21 12.23 -14.07 0.09
CA ARG A 21 12.10 -12.81 -0.65
C ARG A 21 11.00 -11.91 -0.10
N CYS A 22 10.09 -12.48 0.68
CA CYS A 22 8.95 -11.77 1.23
C CYS A 22 9.07 -11.51 2.75
N HIS A 23 9.28 -12.54 3.55
CA HIS A 23 9.31 -12.50 5.03
C HIS A 23 10.55 -13.16 5.67
N GLY A 24 11.29 -13.98 4.92
CA GLY A 24 12.40 -14.79 5.42
C GLY A 24 13.69 -14.01 5.47
N THR A 25 13.66 -12.88 6.18
CA THR A 25 14.78 -11.98 6.50
C THR A 25 15.27 -11.12 5.34
N ILE A 26 14.71 -9.93 5.18
CA ILE A 26 15.58 -8.77 4.89
C ILE A 26 16.17 -8.36 6.23
N VAL A 27 17.23 -9.06 6.61
CA VAL A 27 18.27 -8.42 7.41
C VAL A 27 18.74 -7.27 6.53
N ASP A 28 18.44 -6.03 6.91
CA ASP A 28 19.32 -4.93 6.54
C ASP A 28 20.73 -5.38 6.99
N PRO A 29 21.69 -5.61 6.08
CA PRO A 29 23.01 -6.11 6.44
C PRO A 29 23.75 -5.17 7.42
N VAL A 30 23.20 -3.98 7.69
CA VAL A 30 23.78 -3.02 8.62
C VAL A 30 23.23 -3.17 10.04
N ARG A 31 21.94 -3.48 10.26
CA ARG A 31 21.35 -3.66 11.62
C ARG A 31 20.11 -4.55 11.63
N SER A 32 20.16 -5.64 12.41
CA SER A 32 18.95 -6.33 12.85
C SER A 32 18.05 -5.33 13.60
N PRO A 33 16.72 -5.30 13.37
CA PRO A 33 15.82 -4.43 14.13
C PRO A 33 15.82 -4.73 15.64
N GLY A 34 16.54 -5.76 16.09
CA GLY A 34 16.58 -6.20 17.48
C GLY A 34 15.28 -6.90 17.84
N ASN A 35 15.32 -7.72 18.90
CA ASN A 35 14.08 -8.24 19.46
C ASN A 35 13.33 -7.06 20.11
N LEU A 36 12.05 -6.91 19.77
CA LEU A 36 11.19 -5.97 20.48
C LEU A 36 11.04 -6.43 21.93
N PRO A 37 11.01 -5.51 22.92
CA PRO A 37 10.69 -5.89 24.28
C PRO A 37 9.27 -6.46 24.35
N LEU A 38 9.06 -7.38 25.30
CA LEU A 38 7.71 -7.85 25.63
C LEU A 38 6.83 -6.64 25.97
N ASN A 39 5.64 -6.55 25.35
CA ASN A 39 4.69 -5.44 25.47
C ASN A 39 5.12 -4.12 24.81
N ALA A 40 6.03 -4.14 23.83
CA ALA A 40 6.26 -2.96 23.00
C ALA A 40 4.94 -2.45 22.41
N THR A 41 4.62 -1.19 22.64
CA THR A 41 3.49 -0.50 21.99
C THR A 41 3.91 0.19 20.71
N GLU A 42 5.20 0.47 20.56
CA GLU A 42 5.80 1.13 19.41
C GLU A 42 7.22 0.63 19.13
N PHE A 43 7.69 0.87 17.91
CA PHE A 43 9.07 0.63 17.51
C PHE A 43 9.46 1.49 16.31
N LYS A 44 10.78 1.57 16.08
CA LYS A 44 11.33 2.19 14.87
C LYS A 44 11.60 1.10 13.85
N ALA A 45 10.76 1.02 12.83
CA ALA A 45 10.98 0.12 11.71
C ALA A 45 12.11 0.65 10.80
N GLY A 46 12.95 -0.27 10.32
CA GLY A 46 13.85 0.02 9.20
C GLY A 46 13.06 0.34 7.93
N LEU A 47 13.63 1.16 7.05
CA LEU A 47 13.01 1.57 5.80
C LEU A 47 13.18 0.47 4.75
N ALA A 48 12.31 -0.55 4.77
CA ALA A 48 12.21 -1.50 3.67
C ALA A 48 11.27 -0.96 2.56
N GLY A 49 11.36 -1.47 1.33
CA GLY A 49 10.39 -1.25 0.24
C GLY A 49 10.37 0.15 -0.37
N PHE A 50 9.26 0.55 -1.02
CA PHE A 50 9.16 1.80 -1.80
C PHE A 50 8.47 2.94 -1.01
N PRO A 51 8.88 4.22 -1.10
CA PRO A 51 8.31 5.28 -0.26
C PRO A 51 6.88 5.62 -0.72
N GLY A 52 6.02 5.86 0.26
CA GLY A 52 4.58 6.05 0.07
C GLY A 52 3.82 4.74 -0.19
N GLN A 53 4.48 3.58 -0.15
CA GLN A 53 3.84 2.29 -0.37
C GLN A 53 3.33 1.70 0.95
N LEU A 54 2.19 1.02 0.87
CA LEU A 54 1.69 0.16 1.92
C LEU A 54 2.61 -1.04 2.13
N GLN A 55 2.94 -1.34 3.38
CA GLN A 55 3.73 -2.48 3.81
C GLN A 55 3.03 -3.27 4.89
N GLN A 56 3.36 -4.55 4.92
CA GLN A 56 2.89 -5.49 5.91
C GLN A 56 4.06 -5.88 6.78
N LEU A 57 3.91 -5.70 8.09
CA LEU A 57 4.87 -6.06 9.10
C LEU A 57 4.32 -7.23 9.90
N HIS A 58 5.14 -8.26 10.05
CA HIS A 58 4.82 -9.44 10.83
C HIS A 58 5.70 -9.45 12.08
N VAL A 59 5.04 -9.40 13.23
CA VAL A 59 5.69 -9.56 14.52
C VAL A 59 5.28 -10.92 15.05
N VAL A 60 6.27 -11.79 15.23
CA VAL A 60 6.10 -13.18 15.62
C VAL A 60 6.76 -13.38 16.96
N ASN A 61 5.99 -13.84 17.93
CA ASN A 61 6.52 -14.19 19.24
C ASN A 61 7.37 -15.47 19.12
N GLN A 62 8.54 -15.46 19.76
CA GLN A 62 9.42 -16.62 19.81
C GLN A 62 9.15 -17.40 21.10
N PHE A 63 8.84 -18.67 20.95
CA PHE A 63 8.57 -19.59 22.04
C PHE A 63 9.70 -20.63 22.17
N PRO A 64 9.94 -21.19 23.38
CA PRO A 64 10.79 -22.35 23.55
C PRO A 64 10.39 -23.51 22.61
N ASN A 65 11.36 -24.32 22.18
CA ASN A 65 11.13 -25.40 21.20
C ASN A 65 10.16 -26.50 21.68
N ASP A 66 9.97 -26.62 22.99
CA ASP A 66 9.03 -27.54 23.63
C ASP A 66 7.62 -26.95 23.80
N ASP A 67 7.44 -25.66 23.52
CA ASP A 67 6.13 -25.01 23.50
C ASP A 67 5.42 -25.33 22.17
N PRO A 68 4.19 -25.86 22.18
CA PRO A 68 3.43 -26.13 20.95
C PRO A 68 3.31 -24.92 20.02
N ARG A 69 3.29 -23.70 20.56
CA ARG A 69 3.20 -22.44 19.80
C ARG A 69 4.43 -22.16 18.94
N SER A 70 5.58 -22.75 19.28
CA SER A 70 6.80 -22.64 18.46
C SER A 70 6.65 -23.27 17.08
N SER A 71 5.67 -24.17 16.89
CA SER A 71 5.39 -24.83 15.61
C SER A 71 4.43 -24.05 14.71
N VAL A 72 3.83 -22.96 15.20
CA VAL A 72 2.84 -22.18 14.44
C VAL A 72 3.56 -21.43 13.30
N PRO A 73 3.11 -21.57 12.04
CA PRO A 73 3.71 -20.87 10.91
C PRO A 73 3.66 -19.35 11.09
N SER A 74 4.64 -18.64 10.55
CA SER A 74 4.65 -17.16 10.59
C SER A 74 3.48 -16.53 9.84
N GLY A 75 2.73 -17.25 9.01
CA GLY A 75 1.48 -16.76 8.42
C GLY A 75 0.29 -16.77 9.39
N GLY A 76 0.40 -17.49 10.50
CA GLY A 76 -0.72 -17.95 11.32
C GLY A 76 -1.12 -19.38 10.97
N ALA A 77 -2.00 -19.95 11.79
CA ALA A 77 -2.60 -21.27 11.62
C ALA A 77 -4.12 -21.20 11.83
N PRO A 78 -4.91 -22.22 11.42
CA PRO A 78 -6.35 -22.20 11.67
C PRO A 78 -6.66 -22.00 13.16
N GLY A 79 -7.43 -20.98 13.50
CA GLY A 79 -7.57 -20.55 14.90
C GLY A 79 -8.47 -19.34 15.09
N MET A 80 -8.38 -18.75 16.29
CA MET A 80 -9.11 -17.55 16.66
C MET A 80 -8.21 -16.32 16.53
N TYR A 81 -8.77 -15.27 15.93
CA TYR A 81 -8.07 -14.04 15.63
C TYR A 81 -8.86 -12.85 16.15
N GLU A 82 -8.17 -11.76 16.45
CA GLU A 82 -8.76 -10.45 16.71
C GLU A 82 -8.24 -9.47 15.67
N VAL A 83 -9.13 -8.66 15.10
CA VAL A 83 -8.78 -7.63 14.12
C VAL A 83 -9.15 -6.27 14.69
N VAL A 84 -8.18 -5.36 14.72
CA VAL A 84 -8.35 -3.98 15.17
C VAL A 84 -8.16 -3.04 13.99
N PHE A 85 -9.19 -2.25 13.71
CA PHE A 85 -9.16 -1.16 12.75
C PHE A 85 -8.95 0.14 13.52
N VAL A 86 -7.83 0.81 13.29
CA VAL A 86 -7.55 2.13 13.86
C VAL A 86 -7.94 3.18 12.84
N LEU A 87 -8.83 4.09 13.21
CA LEU A 87 -9.28 5.18 12.35
C LEU A 87 -8.36 6.39 12.46
N LYS A 88 -8.34 7.24 11.43
CA LYS A 88 -7.76 8.60 11.49
C LYS A 88 -8.63 9.60 10.75
N ARG A 89 -8.39 10.89 11.02
CA ARG A 89 -8.86 11.99 10.18
C ARG A 89 -7.91 12.21 9.00
N PRO A 90 -8.42 12.42 7.77
CA PRO A 90 -7.57 12.75 6.63
C PRO A 90 -6.69 13.98 6.90
N GLY A 91 -5.39 13.87 6.64
CA GLY A 91 -4.42 14.95 6.88
C GLY A 91 -3.89 15.06 8.32
N PHE A 92 -4.40 14.25 9.25
CA PHE A 92 -3.94 14.21 10.65
C PHE A 92 -3.23 12.87 10.93
N PRO A 93 -1.89 12.82 10.93
CA PRO A 93 -1.17 11.59 11.22
C PRO A 93 -1.35 11.19 12.69
N LEU A 94 -1.51 9.88 12.95
CA LEU A 94 -1.66 9.36 14.32
C LEU A 94 -0.33 9.26 15.07
N VAL A 95 0.78 9.17 14.35
CA VAL A 95 2.15 9.04 14.87
C VAL A 95 3.08 9.92 14.06
N GLY A 96 4.25 10.25 14.63
CA GLY A 96 5.29 10.97 13.90
C GLY A 96 5.80 10.18 12.70
N GLU A 97 6.42 10.88 11.73
CA GLU A 97 7.04 10.21 10.60
C GLU A 97 8.12 9.21 11.07
N ARG A 98 8.18 8.02 10.44
CA ARG A 98 9.09 6.91 10.80
C ARG A 98 8.83 6.25 12.17
N GLN A 99 7.75 6.59 12.86
CA GLN A 99 7.29 5.87 14.03
C GLN A 99 6.26 4.83 13.62
N VAL A 100 6.37 3.62 14.16
CA VAL A 100 5.37 2.56 14.00
C VAL A 100 4.83 2.24 15.38
N SER A 101 3.51 2.21 15.51
CA SER A 101 2.83 1.82 16.73
C SER A 101 1.90 0.65 16.46
N PHE A 102 1.82 -0.28 17.39
CA PHE A 102 0.75 -1.26 17.44
C PHE A 102 -0.56 -0.56 17.81
N SER A 103 -1.66 -1.27 17.58
CA SER A 103 -3.00 -0.80 17.94
C SER A 103 -3.11 -0.44 19.42
N SER A 104 -2.33 -1.06 20.30
CA SER A 104 -2.27 -0.78 21.73
C SER A 104 -1.68 0.60 22.07
N GLY A 105 -0.77 1.12 21.23
CA GLY A 105 -0.14 2.44 21.41
C GLY A 105 -0.81 3.59 20.66
N LEU A 106 -1.78 3.30 19.78
CA LEU A 106 -2.52 4.31 19.03
C LEU A 106 -3.83 4.62 19.73
N SER A 107 -4.26 5.89 19.84
CA SER A 107 -5.63 6.19 20.29
C SER A 107 -6.64 6.11 19.13
N GLY A 108 -6.18 6.39 17.91
CA GLY A 108 -7.05 6.57 16.75
C GLY A 108 -7.85 7.87 16.82
N ASP A 109 -8.44 8.26 15.70
CA ASP A 109 -9.31 9.43 15.63
C ASP A 109 -10.27 9.33 14.44
N SER A 110 -11.42 9.97 14.52
CA SER A 110 -12.34 10.11 13.39
C SER A 110 -13.20 11.35 13.55
N HIS A 111 -14.07 11.59 12.58
CA HIS A 111 -15.09 12.63 12.67
C HIS A 111 -16.35 12.19 13.42
N LEU A 112 -16.44 10.92 13.84
CA LEU A 112 -17.63 10.38 14.49
C LEU A 112 -17.54 10.53 16.01
N ALA A 113 -18.25 11.51 16.57
CA ALA A 113 -18.34 11.68 18.02
C ALA A 113 -19.31 10.65 18.62
N ILE A 114 -18.87 9.91 19.63
CA ILE A 114 -19.68 8.85 20.25
C ILE A 114 -19.85 9.02 21.77
N CYS A 115 -18.96 9.77 22.42
CA CYS A 115 -19.03 10.01 23.87
C CYS A 115 -18.46 11.39 24.26
N PRO A 116 -18.62 11.81 25.53
CA PRO A 116 -18.04 13.05 26.01
C PRO A 116 -16.51 13.04 25.88
N PRO A 117 -15.87 14.20 25.65
CA PRO A 117 -16.47 15.54 25.57
C PRO A 117 -17.09 15.90 24.21
N ALA A 118 -16.85 15.13 23.14
CA ALA A 118 -17.33 15.49 21.79
C ALA A 118 -18.84 15.37 21.62
N TYR A 119 -19.48 14.41 22.28
CA TYR A 119 -20.92 14.18 22.17
C TYR A 119 -21.50 13.53 23.43
N THR A 120 -22.67 13.97 23.88
CA THR A 120 -23.37 13.33 24.98
C THR A 120 -24.62 12.66 24.42
N PRO A 121 -24.64 11.31 24.30
CA PRO A 121 -25.79 10.60 23.79
C PRO A 121 -27.05 10.91 24.60
N PRO A 122 -28.19 11.19 23.95
CA PRO A 122 -29.45 11.38 24.65
C PRO A 122 -29.79 10.16 25.51
N GLY A 123 -29.94 10.37 26.82
CA GLY A 123 -30.34 9.30 27.75
C GLY A 123 -29.22 8.38 28.24
N SER A 124 -27.95 8.65 27.93
CA SER A 124 -26.84 7.94 28.57
C SER A 124 -25.56 8.78 28.63
N GLU A 125 -25.15 9.16 29.84
CA GLU A 125 -23.92 9.92 30.08
C GLU A 125 -22.65 9.04 30.10
N ASP A 126 -22.82 7.72 30.23
CA ASP A 126 -21.73 6.76 30.49
C ASP A 126 -21.36 5.87 29.28
N VAL A 127 -21.87 6.17 28.08
CA VAL A 127 -21.53 5.38 26.88
C VAL A 127 -20.15 5.79 26.38
N ASP A 128 -19.17 4.90 26.54
CA ASP A 128 -17.79 5.05 26.01
C ASP A 128 -17.53 4.22 24.75
N ARG A 129 -18.52 3.39 24.36
CA ARG A 129 -18.40 2.36 23.32
C ARG A 129 -19.64 2.24 22.48
N ILE A 130 -19.43 1.83 21.23
CA ILE A 130 -20.51 1.41 20.32
C ILE A 130 -20.32 -0.06 19.96
N VAL A 131 -21.42 -0.75 19.65
CA VAL A 131 -21.39 -2.11 19.10
C VAL A 131 -21.93 -2.03 17.68
N LEU A 132 -21.09 -2.37 16.71
CA LEU A 132 -21.50 -2.52 15.32
C LEU A 132 -21.73 -4.00 15.03
N GLN A 133 -22.88 -4.32 14.50
CA GLN A 133 -23.23 -5.66 14.05
C GLN A 133 -23.36 -5.65 12.53
N SER A 134 -22.72 -6.59 11.87
CA SER A 134 -22.87 -6.78 10.43
C SER A 134 -23.13 -8.24 10.11
N ILE A 135 -23.85 -8.48 9.03
CA ILE A 135 -24.13 -9.81 8.49
C ILE A 135 -23.62 -9.80 7.06
N GLY A 136 -22.51 -10.49 6.83
CA GLY A 136 -21.92 -10.66 5.50
C GLY A 136 -21.93 -12.13 5.06
N ASP A 137 -21.30 -12.39 3.92
CA ASP A 137 -21.18 -13.75 3.35
C ASP A 137 -20.46 -14.72 4.28
N ASP A 138 -19.53 -14.22 5.09
CA ASP A 138 -18.74 -14.98 6.06
C ASP A 138 -19.47 -15.17 7.42
N GLY A 139 -20.72 -14.69 7.53
CA GLY A 139 -21.57 -14.81 8.72
C GLY A 139 -21.74 -13.51 9.51
N PRO A 140 -22.26 -13.59 10.75
CA PRO A 140 -22.43 -12.44 11.60
C PRO A 140 -21.11 -12.01 12.25
N PHE A 141 -20.86 -10.70 12.25
CA PHE A 141 -19.72 -10.07 12.91
C PHE A 141 -20.19 -9.04 13.93
N GLU A 142 -19.42 -8.91 15.00
CA GLU A 142 -19.59 -7.86 16.00
C GLU A 142 -18.26 -7.12 16.18
N PHE A 143 -18.31 -5.80 16.09
CA PHE A 143 -17.20 -4.90 16.36
C PHE A 143 -17.52 -4.01 17.55
N ILE A 144 -16.56 -3.90 18.47
CA ILE A 144 -16.60 -2.96 19.58
C ILE A 144 -15.85 -1.71 19.15
N GLY A 145 -16.58 -0.61 18.98
CA GLY A 145 -16.03 0.71 18.75
C GLY A 145 -15.66 1.40 20.05
N THR A 146 -14.46 1.95 20.15
CA THR A 146 -13.99 2.68 21.33
C THR A 146 -13.62 4.12 20.97
N ALA A 147 -13.98 5.06 21.85
CA ALA A 147 -13.62 6.46 21.69
C ALA A 147 -12.15 6.73 22.06
N ASN A 148 -11.57 7.77 21.47
CA ASN A 148 -10.36 8.42 21.97
C ASN A 148 -10.70 9.39 23.12
N GLU A 149 -9.67 9.99 23.72
CA GLU A 149 -9.81 10.93 24.84
C GLU A 149 -10.63 12.18 24.51
N SER A 150 -10.76 12.52 23.23
CA SER A 150 -11.58 13.63 22.75
C SER A 150 -13.04 13.25 22.51
N GLY A 151 -13.42 11.98 22.70
CA GLY A 151 -14.79 11.49 22.55
C GLY A 151 -15.18 11.05 21.14
N PHE A 152 -14.21 10.97 20.21
CA PHE A 152 -14.42 10.52 18.84
C PHE A 152 -14.06 9.03 18.70
N LEU A 153 -14.80 8.29 17.87
CA LEU A 153 -14.50 6.88 17.57
C LEU A 153 -13.06 6.76 17.04
N GLY A 154 -12.19 6.08 17.78
CA GLY A 154 -10.80 5.90 17.43
C GLY A 154 -10.49 4.52 16.86
N LYS A 155 -11.17 3.48 17.36
CA LYS A 155 -10.91 2.09 16.95
C LYS A 155 -12.18 1.27 16.85
N LEU A 156 -12.13 0.24 16.03
CA LEU A 156 -13.12 -0.82 15.93
C LEU A 156 -12.41 -2.17 16.09
N THR A 157 -12.75 -2.91 17.13
CA THR A 157 -12.14 -4.20 17.46
C THR A 157 -13.14 -5.31 17.24
N SER A 158 -12.81 -6.30 16.41
CA SER A 158 -13.68 -7.46 16.21
C SER A 158 -13.77 -8.28 17.50
N ARG A 159 -14.91 -8.92 17.73
CA ARG A 159 -14.93 -10.12 18.59
C ARG A 159 -13.98 -11.18 17.99
N PRO A 160 -13.53 -12.17 18.79
CA PRO A 160 -12.71 -13.26 18.27
C PRO A 160 -13.37 -13.95 17.06
N ILE A 161 -12.69 -13.94 15.92
CA ILE A 161 -13.14 -14.54 14.66
C ILE A 161 -12.37 -15.81 14.36
N ARG A 162 -13.05 -16.83 13.82
CA ARG A 162 -12.40 -18.06 13.38
C ARG A 162 -11.91 -17.90 11.94
N ALA A 163 -10.62 -18.14 11.69
CA ALA A 163 -10.03 -18.01 10.36
C ALA A 163 -8.95 -19.07 10.11
N ARG A 164 -8.53 -19.19 8.84
CA ARG A 164 -7.48 -20.13 8.39
C ARG A 164 -6.08 -19.64 8.75
N ASP A 165 -5.88 -18.34 8.72
CA ASP A 165 -4.63 -17.63 9.02
C ASP A 165 -4.95 -16.14 9.28
N ARG A 166 -3.92 -15.33 9.52
CA ARG A 166 -4.07 -13.89 9.79
C ARG A 166 -4.63 -13.10 8.60
N PHE A 167 -4.28 -13.48 7.37
CA PHE A 167 -4.73 -12.75 6.18
C PHE A 167 -6.21 -13.00 5.92
N HIS A 168 -6.64 -14.24 6.08
CA HIS A 168 -8.04 -14.61 6.01
C HIS A 168 -8.87 -13.88 7.07
N ALA A 169 -8.38 -13.82 8.32
CA ALA A 169 -9.03 -13.08 9.41
C ALA A 169 -9.20 -11.59 9.06
N GLU A 170 -8.15 -10.96 8.55
CA GLU A 170 -8.19 -9.57 8.12
C GLU A 170 -9.18 -9.34 6.98
N GLU A 171 -9.17 -10.20 5.97
CA GLU A 171 -10.03 -10.09 4.80
C GLU A 171 -11.51 -10.17 5.17
N ILE A 172 -11.92 -11.20 5.91
CA ILE A 172 -13.32 -11.37 6.30
C ILE A 172 -13.79 -10.27 7.27
N ALA A 173 -12.90 -9.81 8.17
CA ALA A 173 -13.22 -8.71 9.07
C ALA A 173 -13.35 -7.37 8.32
N PHE A 174 -12.48 -7.10 7.35
CA PHE A 174 -12.55 -5.89 6.54
C PHE A 174 -13.82 -5.89 5.69
N ARG A 175 -14.13 -7.00 5.01
CA ARG A 175 -15.37 -7.16 4.22
C ARG A 175 -16.61 -6.96 5.07
N ALA A 176 -16.60 -7.43 6.31
CA ALA A 176 -17.71 -7.26 7.24
C ALA A 176 -17.86 -5.83 7.78
N LEU A 177 -16.78 -5.03 7.83
CA LEU A 177 -16.79 -3.69 8.41
C LEU A 177 -16.94 -2.57 7.38
N ALA A 178 -16.27 -2.68 6.25
CA ALA A 178 -16.15 -1.62 5.26
C ALA A 178 -17.51 -1.07 4.77
N PRO A 179 -18.54 -1.91 4.50
CA PRO A 179 -19.86 -1.42 4.11
C PRO A 179 -20.50 -0.47 5.14
N SER A 180 -20.34 -0.74 6.44
CA SER A 180 -20.84 0.15 7.49
C SER A 180 -20.09 1.48 7.52
N LEU A 181 -18.77 1.48 7.29
CA LEU A 181 -18.01 2.73 7.18
C LEU A 181 -18.43 3.54 5.95
N SER A 182 -18.67 2.87 4.83
CA SER A 182 -19.19 3.47 3.59
C SER A 182 -20.58 4.06 3.81
N GLU A 183 -21.49 3.34 4.48
CA GLU A 183 -22.83 3.82 4.83
C GLU A 183 -22.77 5.03 5.78
N PHE A 184 -21.96 4.98 6.84
CA PHE A 184 -21.80 6.11 7.76
C PHE A 184 -21.22 7.33 7.04
N SER A 185 -20.22 7.14 6.18
CA SER A 185 -19.65 8.24 5.39
C SER A 185 -20.70 8.86 4.47
N LEU A 186 -21.56 8.03 3.85
CA LEU A 186 -22.65 8.48 2.99
C LEU A 186 -23.73 9.26 3.76
N GLN A 187 -24.17 8.73 4.91
CA GLN A 187 -25.28 9.31 5.67
C GLN A 187 -24.87 10.58 6.43
N LEU A 188 -23.62 10.64 6.89
CA LEU A 188 -23.13 11.72 7.77
C LEU A 188 -22.26 12.74 7.04
N ASP A 189 -21.90 12.50 5.77
CA ASP A 189 -21.00 13.35 4.98
C ASP A 189 -19.66 13.62 5.67
N ILE A 190 -19.04 12.56 6.20
CA ILE A 190 -17.74 12.60 6.86
C ILE A 190 -16.82 11.50 6.32
N PRO A 191 -15.49 11.72 6.28
CA PRO A 191 -14.56 10.66 5.95
C PRO A 191 -14.33 9.73 7.15
N LEU A 192 -14.41 8.42 6.90
CA LEU A 192 -13.99 7.37 7.84
C LEU A 192 -12.82 6.59 7.24
N GLU A 193 -11.59 7.06 7.52
CA GLU A 193 -10.38 6.47 6.96
C GLU A 193 -9.74 5.49 7.96
N ILE A 194 -9.49 4.25 7.51
CA ILE A 194 -8.70 3.27 8.26
C ILE A 194 -7.21 3.62 8.10
N ALA A 195 -6.57 3.99 9.20
CA ALA A 195 -5.14 4.29 9.26
C ALA A 195 -4.28 3.02 9.27
N GLN A 196 -4.74 2.02 10.01
CA GLN A 196 -4.01 0.79 10.29
C GLN A 196 -5.00 -0.33 10.56
N ILE A 197 -4.65 -1.52 10.06
CA ILE A 197 -5.30 -2.78 10.41
C ILE A 197 -4.26 -3.62 11.13
N GLU A 198 -4.60 -4.07 12.34
CA GLU A 198 -3.81 -5.01 13.11
C GLU A 198 -4.58 -6.32 13.27
N THR A 199 -3.96 -7.44 12.93
CA THR A 199 -4.55 -8.77 13.10
C THR A 199 -3.70 -9.60 14.03
N LYS A 200 -4.27 -10.00 15.16
CA LYS A 200 -3.59 -10.76 16.22
C LYS A 200 -4.10 -12.20 16.24
N ASP A 201 -3.15 -13.14 16.22
CA ASP A 201 -3.42 -14.54 16.52
C ASP A 201 -3.58 -14.70 18.05
N LEU A 202 -4.75 -15.14 18.52
CA LEU A 202 -5.01 -15.24 19.96
C LEU A 202 -4.29 -16.41 20.64
N SER A 203 -3.75 -17.36 19.86
CA SER A 203 -2.99 -18.49 20.40
C SER A 203 -1.52 -18.15 20.63
N THR A 204 -0.95 -17.30 19.77
CA THR A 204 0.49 -16.94 19.81
C THR A 204 0.75 -15.49 20.18
N GLU A 205 -0.29 -14.66 20.24
CA GLU A 205 -0.23 -13.19 20.35
C GLU A 205 0.57 -12.51 19.23
N SER A 206 0.97 -13.25 18.19
CA SER A 206 1.71 -12.72 17.05
C SER A 206 0.79 -11.82 16.22
N CYS A 207 1.25 -10.63 15.87
CA CYS A 207 0.44 -9.66 15.14
C CYS A 207 0.97 -9.37 13.72
N HIS A 208 0.03 -9.04 12.84
CA HIS A 208 0.26 -8.52 11.51
C HIS A 208 -0.22 -7.06 11.51
N VAL A 209 0.62 -6.13 11.04
CA VAL A 209 0.30 -4.70 11.00
C VAL A 209 0.57 -4.16 9.61
N THR A 210 -0.37 -3.36 9.10
CA THR A 210 -0.18 -2.63 7.84
C THR A 210 0.27 -1.19 8.11
N ILE A 211 1.37 -0.75 7.48
CA ILE A 211 1.93 0.61 7.61
C ILE A 211 2.22 1.24 6.24
N THR A 212 2.39 2.55 6.16
CA THR A 212 2.89 3.23 4.95
C THR A 212 4.35 3.61 5.11
N VAL A 213 5.19 3.26 4.14
CA VAL A 213 6.61 3.63 4.15
C VAL A 213 6.74 5.15 4.02
N PRO A 214 7.44 5.84 4.93
CA PRO A 214 7.59 7.29 4.86
C PRO A 214 8.49 7.72 3.70
N PHE A 215 8.41 9.01 3.34
CA PHE A 215 9.33 9.59 2.37
C PHE A 215 10.69 9.89 3.03
N PHE A 216 11.69 10.15 2.19
CA PHE A 216 13.03 10.48 2.68
C PHE A 216 13.22 12.00 2.70
N ASP A 217 14.03 12.46 3.66
CA ASP A 217 14.57 13.81 3.62
C ASP A 217 15.52 13.90 2.43
N VAL A 218 15.26 14.87 1.54
CA VAL A 218 16.07 15.06 0.34
C VAL A 218 16.63 16.48 0.28
N PRO A 219 17.93 16.66 -0.01
CA PRO A 219 18.47 17.99 -0.26
C PRO A 219 17.87 18.57 -1.55
N MET A 220 17.75 19.90 -1.60
CA MET A 220 17.35 20.60 -2.82
C MET A 220 18.50 20.59 -3.84
N ILE A 221 18.58 19.53 -4.65
CA ILE A 221 19.64 19.38 -5.66
C ILE A 221 19.20 19.65 -7.10
N VAL A 222 17.92 19.89 -7.30
CA VAL A 222 17.39 20.38 -8.58
C VAL A 222 17.47 21.90 -8.58
N ALA A 223 17.81 22.49 -9.72
CA ALA A 223 17.82 23.94 -9.85
C ALA A 223 16.43 24.51 -9.46
N PRO A 224 16.36 25.62 -8.69
CA PRO A 224 15.11 26.28 -8.28
C PRO A 224 14.44 27.02 -9.44
N LEU A 225 14.42 26.42 -10.63
CA LEU A 225 13.91 27.02 -11.86
C LEU A 225 12.56 26.36 -12.21
N SER A 226 11.52 27.18 -12.28
CA SER A 226 10.22 26.73 -12.76
C SER A 226 10.27 26.58 -14.28
N ARG A 227 10.18 25.34 -14.78
CA ARG A 227 9.97 25.10 -16.21
C ARG A 227 8.49 25.32 -16.55
N THR A 228 8.25 26.16 -17.54
CA THR A 228 6.90 26.58 -17.93
C THR A 228 6.39 25.89 -19.19
N GLU A 229 7.14 24.96 -19.77
CA GLU A 229 6.68 24.15 -20.91
C GLU A 229 5.34 23.48 -20.59
N PRO A 230 4.27 23.75 -21.36
CA PRO A 230 2.92 23.29 -21.02
C PRO A 230 2.81 21.77 -20.82
N ASP A 231 3.43 20.99 -21.71
CA ASP A 231 3.40 19.52 -21.67
C ASP A 231 4.05 18.97 -20.38
N PHE A 232 5.25 19.46 -20.04
CA PHE A 232 5.95 19.02 -18.84
C PHE A 232 5.26 19.50 -17.55
N ARG A 233 4.72 20.73 -17.56
CA ARG A 233 4.03 21.32 -16.41
C ARG A 233 2.83 20.48 -15.96
N GLY A 234 1.99 20.05 -16.90
CA GLY A 234 0.82 19.21 -16.60
C GLY A 234 1.20 17.83 -16.07
N ILE A 235 2.26 17.24 -16.62
CA ILE A 235 2.80 15.96 -16.14
C ILE A 235 3.38 16.10 -14.72
N ALA A 236 4.17 17.14 -14.47
CA ALA A 236 4.76 17.41 -13.17
C ALA A 236 3.69 17.68 -12.09
N SER A 237 2.61 18.39 -12.41
CA SER A 237 1.50 18.61 -11.48
C SER A 237 0.78 17.31 -11.12
N LEU A 238 0.51 16.44 -12.10
CA LEU A 238 -0.08 15.12 -11.85
C LEU A 238 0.85 14.23 -11.03
N TYR A 239 2.17 14.33 -11.23
CA TYR A 239 3.13 13.56 -10.46
C TYR A 239 3.15 14.00 -8.98
N ARG A 240 3.09 15.31 -8.72
CA ARG A 240 2.95 15.85 -7.37
C ARG A 240 1.65 15.40 -6.72
N GLU A 241 0.54 15.44 -7.47
CA GLU A 241 -0.76 14.96 -6.99
C GLU A 241 -0.71 13.49 -6.57
N ALA A 242 -0.06 12.65 -7.38
CA ALA A 242 0.15 11.24 -7.04
C ALA A 242 0.99 11.06 -5.76
N LEU A 243 1.99 11.90 -5.50
CA LEU A 243 2.79 11.77 -4.27
C LEU A 243 2.07 12.28 -3.01
N ASN A 244 1.17 13.26 -3.17
CA ASN A 244 0.44 13.86 -2.06
C ASN A 244 -0.83 13.08 -1.67
N SER A 245 -1.30 12.18 -2.54
CA SER A 245 -2.49 11.39 -2.27
C SER A 245 -2.22 10.28 -1.24
N ASN A 246 -3.17 10.06 -0.33
CA ASN A 246 -3.25 8.91 0.57
C ASN A 246 -4.06 7.72 0.00
N SER A 247 -4.57 7.83 -1.24
CA SER A 247 -5.38 6.78 -1.89
C SER A 247 -4.59 6.08 -2.99
N PRO A 248 -4.20 4.80 -2.82
CA PRO A 248 -3.49 4.06 -3.85
C PRO A 248 -4.22 4.02 -5.20
N VAL A 249 -5.55 4.05 -5.18
CA VAL A 249 -6.39 4.14 -6.38
C VAL A 249 -6.16 5.45 -7.12
N TYR A 250 -6.19 6.58 -6.41
CA TYR A 250 -5.98 7.87 -7.02
C TYR A 250 -4.51 8.07 -7.46
N GLN A 251 -3.55 7.60 -6.64
CA GLN A 251 -2.13 7.54 -7.04
C GLN A 251 -1.96 6.79 -8.36
N PHE A 252 -2.57 5.61 -8.49
CA PHE A 252 -2.55 4.82 -9.71
C PHE A 252 -3.12 5.60 -10.90
N LEU A 253 -4.29 6.23 -10.76
CA LEU A 253 -4.91 7.00 -11.83
C LEU A 253 -4.05 8.20 -12.27
N CYS A 254 -3.46 8.94 -11.34
CA CYS A 254 -2.56 10.05 -11.66
C CYS A 254 -1.33 9.57 -12.43
N LEU A 255 -0.69 8.48 -11.98
CA LEU A 255 0.49 7.91 -12.65
C LEU A 255 0.14 7.32 -14.01
N PHE A 256 -1.00 6.65 -14.14
CA PHE A 256 -1.50 6.16 -15.43
C PHE A 256 -1.77 7.32 -16.38
N LYS A 257 -2.32 8.43 -15.88
CA LYS A 257 -2.59 9.61 -16.72
C LYS A 257 -1.32 10.23 -17.29
N ILE A 258 -0.23 10.22 -16.53
CA ILE A 258 1.09 10.62 -17.01
C ILE A 258 1.54 9.72 -18.17
N ILE A 259 1.39 8.40 -18.03
CA ILE A 259 1.72 7.44 -19.10
C ILE A 259 0.87 7.69 -20.34
N GLU A 260 -0.44 7.93 -20.21
CA GLU A 260 -1.31 8.28 -21.34
C GLU A 260 -0.83 9.57 -22.05
N ALA A 261 -0.52 10.61 -21.28
CA ALA A 261 -0.05 11.88 -21.82
C ALA A 261 1.27 11.72 -22.59
N LEU A 262 2.22 10.95 -22.05
CA LEU A 262 3.50 10.64 -22.70
C LEU A 262 3.29 9.84 -23.99
N ARG A 263 2.44 8.81 -23.99
CA ARG A 263 2.11 8.04 -25.21
C ARG A 263 1.43 8.91 -26.27
N ALA A 264 0.51 9.79 -25.87
CA ALA A 264 -0.15 10.73 -26.77
C ALA A 264 0.87 11.72 -27.38
N ARG A 265 1.80 12.22 -26.56
CA ARG A 265 2.91 13.07 -27.01
C ARG A 265 3.81 12.37 -28.01
N ARG A 266 4.28 11.15 -27.71
CA ARG A 266 5.09 10.33 -28.63
C ARG A 266 4.38 10.13 -29.97
N LYS A 267 3.08 9.79 -29.97
CA LYS A 267 2.26 9.66 -31.19
C LYS A 267 2.18 10.98 -31.99
N LYS A 268 2.02 12.11 -31.30
CA LYS A 268 2.00 13.45 -31.95
C LYS A 268 3.34 13.77 -32.61
N LEU A 269 4.45 13.55 -31.91
CA LEU A 269 5.80 13.76 -32.44
C LEU A 269 6.10 12.82 -33.62
N GLN A 270 5.71 11.55 -33.53
CA GLN A 270 5.82 10.59 -34.64
C GLN A 270 5.06 11.05 -35.89
N ARG A 271 3.82 11.54 -35.72
CA ARG A 271 3.02 12.08 -36.84
C ARG A 271 3.68 13.32 -37.46
N ALA A 272 4.18 14.24 -36.63
CA ALA A 272 4.88 15.45 -37.10
C ALA A 272 6.18 15.11 -37.85
N ALA A 273 6.99 14.17 -37.34
CA ALA A 273 8.22 13.73 -37.99
C ALA A 273 7.96 13.05 -39.34
N LYS A 274 6.92 12.20 -39.42
CA LYS A 274 6.47 11.59 -40.68
C LYS A 274 6.04 12.64 -41.70
N ALA A 275 5.28 13.66 -41.27
CA ALA A 275 4.88 14.76 -42.14
C ALA A 275 6.08 15.60 -42.64
N ALA A 276 7.15 15.67 -41.85
CA ALA A 276 8.37 16.40 -42.19
C ALA A 276 9.41 15.55 -42.96
N ASN A 277 9.13 14.30 -43.33
CA ASN A 277 10.07 13.35 -43.95
C ASN A 277 11.40 13.21 -43.18
N LEU A 278 11.38 13.40 -41.86
CA LEU A 278 12.56 13.19 -41.03
C LEU A 278 12.74 11.69 -40.79
N ASN A 279 13.96 11.17 -40.98
CA ASN A 279 14.32 9.79 -40.64
C ASN A 279 13.97 9.56 -39.16
N HIS A 280 13.00 8.68 -38.91
CA HIS A 280 12.53 8.41 -37.57
C HIS A 280 13.54 7.52 -36.84
N SER A 281 14.03 7.95 -35.67
CA SER A 281 14.61 7.01 -34.71
C SER A 281 13.50 6.02 -34.32
N ALA A 282 13.79 4.72 -34.40
CA ALA A 282 12.85 3.68 -33.98
C ALA A 282 12.23 4.03 -32.62
N SER A 283 10.92 3.83 -32.49
CA SER A 283 10.21 3.99 -31.22
C SER A 283 11.02 3.33 -30.13
N LEU A 284 11.50 4.10 -29.15
CA LEU A 284 12.28 3.57 -28.03
C LEU A 284 11.41 2.54 -27.32
N SER A 285 11.72 1.28 -27.55
CA SER A 285 11.02 0.15 -26.97
C SER A 285 11.58 -0.02 -25.57
N GLU A 286 10.85 0.48 -24.57
CA GLU A 286 11.25 0.39 -23.17
C GLU A 286 10.90 -1.00 -22.65
N VAL A 287 11.90 -1.71 -22.13
CA VAL A 287 11.81 -3.09 -21.62
C VAL A 287 12.11 -3.06 -20.13
N PHE A 288 11.39 -3.87 -19.35
CA PHE A 288 11.72 -4.07 -17.94
C PHE A 288 13.03 -4.86 -17.77
N PRO A 289 13.94 -4.44 -16.87
CA PRO A 289 15.12 -5.23 -16.55
C PRO A 289 14.76 -6.59 -15.93
N THR A 290 15.63 -7.58 -16.12
CA THR A 290 15.35 -8.97 -15.70
C THR A 290 16.09 -9.37 -14.43
N ALA A 291 17.39 -9.07 -14.32
CA ALA A 291 18.17 -9.41 -13.14
C ALA A 291 18.10 -8.31 -12.07
N TYR A 292 18.21 -8.67 -10.79
CA TYR A 292 18.20 -7.69 -9.70
C TYR A 292 19.29 -6.62 -9.81
N HIS A 293 20.46 -6.99 -10.32
CA HIS A 293 21.54 -6.04 -10.57
C HIS A 293 21.13 -4.97 -11.61
N ASP A 294 20.47 -5.39 -12.68
CA ASP A 294 19.98 -4.49 -13.73
C ASP A 294 18.80 -3.64 -13.22
N ILE A 295 17.89 -4.24 -12.43
CA ILE A 295 16.78 -3.52 -11.80
C ILE A 295 17.34 -2.42 -10.88
N ARG A 296 18.34 -2.73 -10.05
CA ARG A 296 19.00 -1.77 -9.17
C ARG A 296 19.61 -0.61 -9.98
N THR A 297 20.43 -0.94 -10.97
CA THR A 297 21.06 0.06 -11.86
C THR A 297 20.04 0.93 -12.57
N TRP A 298 18.93 0.34 -13.02
CA TRP A 298 17.82 1.06 -13.64
C TRP A 298 17.13 2.01 -12.66
N LEU A 299 16.89 1.57 -11.43
CA LEU A 299 16.24 2.39 -10.41
C LEU A 299 17.12 3.53 -9.90
N ASP A 300 18.44 3.35 -9.80
CA ASP A 300 19.37 4.42 -9.41
C ASP A 300 19.31 5.62 -10.37
N LYS A 301 19.06 5.35 -11.66
CA LYS A 301 18.86 6.38 -12.69
C LYS A 301 17.52 7.11 -12.58
N LEU A 302 16.56 6.51 -11.88
CA LEU A 302 15.22 7.05 -11.70
C LEU A 302 15.00 7.65 -10.31
N PHE A 303 15.73 7.23 -9.28
CA PHE A 303 15.54 7.62 -7.89
C PHE A 303 16.89 7.79 -7.20
N TYR A 304 17.45 9.00 -7.28
CA TYR A 304 18.80 9.27 -6.81
C TYR A 304 18.93 9.52 -5.30
N VAL A 305 17.88 9.97 -4.61
CA VAL A 305 17.91 10.09 -3.14
C VAL A 305 17.24 8.88 -2.54
N ARG A 306 18.05 7.88 -2.22
CA ARG A 306 17.59 6.69 -1.53
C ARG A 306 18.73 5.99 -0.79
N PRO A 307 18.44 5.35 0.36
CA PRO A 307 19.29 4.28 0.89
C PRO A 307 19.43 3.12 -0.11
N GLU A 308 20.22 2.11 0.24
CA GLU A 308 20.35 0.90 -0.59
C GLU A 308 18.97 0.25 -0.86
N TRP A 309 18.77 -0.22 -2.10
CA TRP A 309 17.54 -0.92 -2.47
C TRP A 309 17.42 -2.27 -1.76
N SER A 310 16.40 -2.38 -0.90
CA SER A 310 15.99 -3.66 -0.34
C SER A 310 15.34 -4.56 -1.41
N LEU A 311 15.40 -5.88 -1.23
CA LEU A 311 14.77 -6.83 -2.16
C LEU A 311 13.27 -6.55 -2.40
N PRO A 312 12.43 -6.27 -1.38
CA PRO A 312 11.03 -5.91 -1.61
C PRO A 312 10.84 -4.66 -2.44
N ALA A 313 11.77 -3.70 -2.36
CA ALA A 313 11.71 -2.49 -3.18
C ALA A 313 11.95 -2.83 -4.66
N LEU A 314 12.91 -3.72 -4.94
CA LEU A 314 13.18 -4.21 -6.29
C LEU A 314 12.00 -5.03 -6.83
N ASP A 315 11.46 -5.94 -6.02
CA ASP A 315 10.32 -6.79 -6.40
C ASP A 315 9.04 -5.97 -6.60
N SER A 316 8.81 -4.93 -5.80
CA SER A 316 7.65 -4.03 -5.99
C SER A 316 7.81 -3.14 -7.23
N ALA A 317 9.03 -2.73 -7.55
CA ALA A 317 9.32 -1.90 -8.71
C ALA A 317 9.25 -2.68 -10.03
N VAL A 318 9.76 -3.91 -10.04
CA VAL A 318 9.74 -4.83 -11.19
C VAL A 318 9.36 -6.24 -10.74
N PRO A 319 8.05 -6.49 -10.58
CA PRO A 319 7.52 -7.82 -10.26
C PRO A 319 8.01 -8.89 -11.23
N LEU A 320 8.14 -10.13 -10.76
CA LEU A 320 8.72 -11.23 -11.53
C LEU A 320 8.00 -11.44 -12.87
N GLU A 321 6.68 -11.31 -12.86
CA GLU A 321 5.78 -11.48 -14.01
C GLU A 321 5.92 -10.41 -15.10
N VAL A 322 6.61 -9.28 -14.83
CA VAL A 322 6.86 -8.22 -15.81
C VAL A 322 8.30 -8.13 -16.29
N ARG A 323 9.22 -8.87 -15.69
CA ARG A 323 10.65 -8.84 -16.04
C ARG A 323 10.87 -9.22 -17.50
N GLY A 324 11.66 -8.42 -18.21
CA GLY A 324 11.94 -8.62 -19.64
C GLY A 324 10.79 -8.27 -20.59
N ARG A 325 9.62 -7.87 -20.09
CA ARG A 325 8.47 -7.49 -20.93
C ARG A 325 8.55 -6.05 -21.41
N LEU A 326 7.88 -5.77 -22.51
CA LEU A 326 7.75 -4.42 -23.04
C LEU A 326 6.80 -3.57 -22.20
N PHE A 327 7.10 -2.29 -22.03
CA PHE A 327 6.22 -1.35 -21.34
C PHE A 327 4.85 -1.28 -22.01
N ASP A 328 4.80 -1.20 -23.35
CA ASP A 328 3.53 -1.11 -24.07
C ASP A 328 2.63 -2.34 -23.86
N GLU A 329 3.23 -3.54 -23.76
CA GLU A 329 2.52 -4.78 -23.44
C GLU A 329 1.96 -4.74 -22.02
N VAL A 330 2.80 -4.42 -21.02
CA VAL A 330 2.38 -4.34 -19.61
C VAL A 330 1.31 -3.26 -19.41
N ILE A 331 1.46 -2.10 -20.06
CA ILE A 331 0.46 -1.03 -20.01
C ILE A 331 -0.86 -1.51 -20.62
N GLY A 332 -0.82 -2.19 -21.77
CA GLY A 332 -2.01 -2.63 -22.48
C GLY A 332 -2.75 -3.78 -21.80
N GLU A 333 -2.02 -4.80 -21.35
CA GLU A 333 -2.59 -6.05 -20.85
C GLU A 333 -2.84 -6.06 -19.35
N LEU A 334 -2.04 -5.35 -18.56
CA LEU A 334 -2.13 -5.36 -17.09
C LEU A 334 -2.73 -4.06 -16.55
N LEU A 335 -2.20 -2.90 -16.96
CA LEU A 335 -2.56 -1.62 -16.32
C LEU A 335 -3.86 -1.02 -16.87
N ASN A 336 -4.05 -1.06 -18.19
CA ASN A 336 -5.24 -0.47 -18.82
C ASN A 336 -6.55 -1.12 -18.36
N PRO A 337 -6.66 -2.47 -18.25
CA PRO A 337 -7.88 -3.08 -17.70
C PRO A 337 -8.20 -2.59 -16.28
N ILE A 338 -7.18 -2.43 -15.43
CA ILE A 338 -7.37 -1.91 -14.07
C ILE A 338 -7.85 -0.46 -14.10
N ARG A 339 -7.24 0.39 -14.93
CA ARG A 339 -7.70 1.78 -15.14
C ARG A 339 -9.15 1.84 -15.60
N VAL A 340 -9.54 0.98 -16.55
CA VAL A 340 -10.93 0.91 -17.05
C VAL A 340 -11.86 0.47 -15.94
N ASN A 341 -11.50 -0.57 -15.19
CA ASN A 341 -12.33 -1.08 -14.09
C ASN A 341 -12.51 -0.04 -12.98
N ILE A 342 -11.48 0.74 -12.63
CA ILE A 342 -11.59 1.84 -11.66
C ILE A 342 -12.52 2.94 -12.21
N ALA A 343 -12.33 3.35 -13.46
CA ALA A 343 -13.06 4.47 -14.05
C ALA A 343 -14.53 4.14 -14.39
N HIS A 344 -14.84 2.86 -14.60
CA HIS A 344 -16.15 2.39 -15.06
C HIS A 344 -16.84 1.43 -14.08
N ALA A 345 -16.44 1.42 -12.81
CA ALA A 345 -16.84 0.43 -11.81
C ALA A 345 -18.37 0.27 -11.66
N LEU A 346 -19.17 1.31 -11.94
CA LEU A 346 -20.63 1.32 -11.77
C LEU A 346 -21.44 1.37 -13.08
N PHE A 347 -20.82 1.21 -14.24
CA PHE A 347 -21.54 1.30 -15.52
C PHE A 347 -21.93 -0.08 -16.08
N GLU A 348 -23.22 -0.23 -16.37
CA GLU A 348 -23.91 -1.45 -16.81
C GLU A 348 -23.28 -2.13 -18.05
N ASP A 349 -22.64 -1.35 -18.93
CA ASP A 349 -22.09 -1.83 -20.22
C ASP A 349 -20.88 -2.79 -20.09
N THR A 350 -20.37 -3.03 -18.88
CA THR A 350 -19.23 -3.95 -18.66
C THR A 350 -19.64 -5.38 -18.29
N GLY A 351 -20.93 -5.64 -18.08
CA GLY A 351 -21.46 -6.98 -17.76
C GLY A 351 -20.94 -7.59 -16.44
N ARG A 352 -20.32 -6.78 -15.57
CA ARG A 352 -19.87 -7.15 -14.23
C ARG A 352 -20.38 -6.10 -13.25
N GLU A 353 -21.16 -6.51 -12.25
CA GLU A 353 -21.36 -5.71 -11.04
C GLU A 353 -19.97 -5.44 -10.44
N LEU A 354 -19.59 -4.16 -10.30
CA LEU A 354 -18.38 -3.65 -9.64
C LEU A 354 -17.11 -4.49 -9.83
N ALA A 355 -16.36 -4.26 -10.91
CA ALA A 355 -15.11 -4.98 -11.17
C ALA A 355 -13.97 -4.68 -10.15
N ILE A 356 -14.05 -3.55 -9.44
CA ILE A 356 -13.16 -3.12 -8.35
C ILE A 356 -14.01 -2.41 -7.29
N SER A 357 -14.03 -2.91 -6.06
CA SER A 357 -14.72 -2.28 -4.93
C SER A 357 -13.73 -1.72 -3.90
N TYR A 358 -14.06 -0.58 -3.29
CA TYR A 358 -13.28 -0.04 -2.16
C TYR A 358 -13.50 -0.86 -0.87
N ASP A 359 -14.66 -1.52 -0.78
CA ASP A 359 -15.02 -2.37 0.35
C ASP A 359 -14.42 -3.79 0.24
N GLU A 360 -13.76 -4.11 -0.87
CA GLU A 360 -13.01 -5.36 -1.05
C GLU A 360 -11.50 -5.14 -0.84
N LEU A 361 -10.98 -5.66 0.26
CA LEU A 361 -9.56 -5.57 0.62
C LEU A 361 -8.61 -6.13 -0.48
N PRO A 362 -8.92 -7.25 -1.16
CA PRO A 362 -8.06 -7.76 -2.23
C PRO A 362 -7.89 -6.77 -3.39
N ASP A 363 -8.93 -6.03 -3.75
CA ASP A 363 -8.91 -5.06 -4.85
C ASP A 363 -8.03 -3.85 -4.52
N THR A 364 -8.21 -3.26 -3.34
CA THR A 364 -7.41 -2.13 -2.88
C THR A 364 -5.93 -2.50 -2.77
N ARG A 365 -5.62 -3.70 -2.25
CA ARG A 365 -4.25 -4.23 -2.16
C ARG A 365 -3.63 -4.50 -3.52
N LYS A 366 -4.41 -5.06 -4.46
CA LYS A 366 -3.96 -5.30 -5.84
C LYS A 366 -3.50 -3.99 -6.49
N ILE A 367 -4.27 -2.91 -6.34
CA ILE A 367 -3.91 -1.59 -6.88
C ILE A 367 -2.67 -1.04 -6.15
N ALA A 368 -2.64 -1.11 -4.82
CA ALA A 368 -1.50 -0.62 -4.03
C ALA A 368 -0.17 -1.30 -4.41
N ARG A 369 -0.19 -2.61 -4.73
CA ARG A 369 0.98 -3.36 -5.20
C ARG A 369 1.51 -2.88 -6.56
N LEU A 370 0.65 -2.29 -7.40
CA LEU A 370 1.03 -1.83 -8.75
C LEU A 370 1.57 -0.39 -8.75
N VAL A 371 1.29 0.40 -7.72
CA VAL A 371 1.73 1.80 -7.62
C VAL A 371 3.25 1.98 -7.81
N PRO A 372 4.14 1.19 -7.17
CA PRO A 372 5.57 1.34 -7.36
C PRO A 372 6.00 1.08 -8.82
N MET A 373 5.48 0.01 -9.43
CA MET A 373 5.79 -0.32 -10.82
C MET A 373 5.33 0.78 -11.78
N ILE A 374 4.08 1.25 -11.69
CA ILE A 374 3.57 2.30 -12.58
C ILE A 374 4.30 3.63 -12.35
N LYS A 375 4.73 3.93 -11.11
CA LYS A 375 5.61 5.07 -10.79
C LYS A 375 6.96 4.95 -11.50
N CYS A 376 7.55 3.76 -11.56
CA CYS A 376 8.81 3.51 -12.26
C CYS A 376 8.65 3.66 -13.78
N ILE A 377 7.56 3.12 -14.37
CA ILE A 377 7.23 3.34 -15.79
C ILE A 377 7.11 4.83 -16.10
N ALA A 378 6.29 5.56 -15.34
CA ALA A 378 6.07 6.98 -15.55
C ALA A 378 7.37 7.78 -15.48
N ARG A 379 8.22 7.51 -14.47
CA ARG A 379 9.53 8.19 -14.35
C ARG A 379 10.49 7.83 -15.46
N ARG A 380 10.55 6.57 -15.90
CA ARG A 380 11.42 6.18 -17.01
C ARG A 380 10.99 6.86 -18.30
N MET A 381 9.69 6.84 -18.61
CA MET A 381 9.16 7.53 -19.77
C MET A 381 9.38 9.05 -19.71
N MET A 382 9.25 9.68 -18.53
CA MET A 382 9.58 11.10 -18.34
C MET A 382 11.08 11.37 -18.56
N LYS A 383 11.97 10.49 -18.09
CA LYS A 383 13.41 10.61 -18.30
C LYS A 383 13.76 10.52 -19.79
N THR A 384 13.13 9.59 -20.51
CA THR A 384 13.28 9.44 -21.97
C THR A 384 12.75 10.66 -22.72
N ASP A 385 11.54 11.14 -22.39
CA ASP A 385 10.83 12.15 -23.19
C ASP A 385 11.23 13.59 -22.86
N PHE A 386 11.76 13.80 -21.66
CA PHE A 386 12.09 15.10 -21.08
C PHE A 386 13.46 15.06 -20.38
N GLY A 387 14.47 14.36 -20.91
CA GLY A 387 15.77 14.18 -20.24
C GLY A 387 16.45 15.48 -19.81
N ASP A 388 16.26 16.55 -20.57
CA ASP A 388 16.78 17.88 -20.24
C ASP A 388 16.05 18.54 -19.06
N ALA A 389 14.80 18.13 -18.77
CA ALA A 389 13.94 18.71 -17.73
C ALA A 389 13.76 17.81 -16.50
N PHE A 390 13.68 16.51 -16.71
CA PHE A 390 13.44 15.51 -15.70
C PHE A 390 14.74 14.78 -15.39
N LEU A 391 15.23 14.97 -14.17
CA LEU A 391 16.48 14.36 -13.69
C LEU A 391 17.68 14.66 -14.60
N ALA A 392 17.76 15.88 -15.14
CA ALA A 392 18.84 16.29 -16.07
C ALA A 392 20.25 16.19 -15.49
N HIS A 393 20.37 16.23 -14.16
CA HIS A 393 21.63 16.08 -13.43
C HIS A 393 22.07 14.60 -13.28
N ILE A 394 21.22 13.64 -13.66
CA ILE A 394 21.52 12.21 -13.61
C ILE A 394 21.81 11.72 -15.03
N PRO A 395 22.97 11.09 -15.28
CA PRO A 395 23.26 10.42 -16.54
C PRO A 395 22.27 9.29 -16.85
N ASP A 396 22.07 9.02 -18.14
CA ASP A 396 21.12 8.01 -18.63
C ASP A 396 21.55 6.56 -18.49
#